data_AF-A0A7Y2IPN6-F1
#
_entry.id   AF-A0A7Y2IPN6-F1
#
_cell.length_a   1.000
_cell.length_b   1.000
_cell.length_c   1.000
_cell.angle_alpha   90.00
_cell.angle_beta   90.00
_cell.angle_gamma   90.00
#
_symmetry.space_group_name_H-M   'P 1'
#
loop_
_entity.id
_entity.type
_entity.pdbx_description
1 polymer ?
#
loop_
_entity_poly.entity_id
_entity_poly.type
_entity_poly.pdbx_seq_one_letter_code
_entity_poly.pdbx_strand_id
1 'polypeptide(L)'
;MAVRRVRRVVRKIDPWTVLKVSFVFNVIAALAFVLGTWVMWSIVVQRGIPQQIADLADNLTVTFTPDGELYFRIVVLLAVVWVVSSTALLTLGSVLYNLISDVVGGLEIVVLEETYNLRAPVPQPVPNNVRPAVHQTRPVATVEPVPERVPARANRSG
;
A
#
# COMPACT_ATOMS: atom_id res chain seq x y z
N MET A 1 -15.95 16.14 1.51
CA MET A 1 -15.06 15.07 2.00
C MET A 1 -13.70 15.71 2.23
N ALA A 2 -13.21 15.76 3.47
CA ALA A 2 -11.91 16.34 3.77
C ALA A 2 -10.84 15.24 3.73
N VAL A 3 -9.83 15.41 2.88
CA VAL A 3 -8.72 14.47 2.74
C VAL A 3 -7.56 14.95 3.61
N ARG A 4 -7.16 14.15 4.60
CA ARG A 4 -6.04 14.46 5.50
C ARG A 4 -4.78 13.76 4.98
N ARG A 5 -3.73 14.53 4.75
CA ARG A 5 -2.42 13.99 4.38
C ARG A 5 -1.65 13.61 5.64
N VAL A 6 -1.25 12.35 5.73
CA VAL A 6 -0.46 11.81 6.85
C VAL A 6 0.86 11.25 6.29
N ARG A 7 1.98 11.75 6.79
CA ARG A 7 3.32 11.25 6.47
C ARG A 7 3.65 10.11 7.44
N ARG A 8 4.09 8.97 6.93
CA ARG A 8 4.55 7.82 7.72
C ARG A 8 5.90 7.39 7.18
N VAL A 9 6.75 6.80 8.02
CA VAL A 9 8.06 6.30 7.61
C VAL A 9 8.11 4.80 7.84
N VAL A 10 8.44 4.04 6.81
CA VAL A 10 8.73 2.60 6.91
C VAL A 10 10.19 2.48 7.32
N ARG A 11 10.42 1.94 8.53
CA ARG A 11 11.77 1.74 9.09
C ARG A 11 12.23 0.29 9.09
N LYS A 12 11.32 -0.66 9.01
CA LYS A 12 11.65 -2.08 9.07
C LYS A 12 10.64 -2.91 8.30
N ILE A 13 11.14 -3.88 7.55
CA ILE A 13 10.37 -4.90 6.87
C ILE A 13 10.66 -6.23 7.57
N ASP A 14 9.62 -7.00 7.87
CA ASP A 14 9.75 -8.31 8.50
C ASP A 14 10.20 -9.37 7.46
N PRO A 15 11.43 -9.91 7.56
CA PRO A 15 11.97 -10.86 6.57
C PRO A 15 11.16 -12.15 6.50
N TRP A 16 10.53 -12.55 7.60
CA TRP A 16 9.70 -13.76 7.63
C TRP A 16 8.46 -13.61 6.75
N THR A 17 7.86 -12.43 6.78
CA THR A 17 6.72 -12.11 5.91
C THR A 17 7.17 -12.03 4.45
N VAL A 18 8.33 -11.41 4.17
CA VAL A 18 8.88 -11.35 2.81
C VAL A 18 9.19 -12.74 2.27
N LEU A 19 9.76 -13.63 3.07
CA LEU A 19 10.01 -15.02 2.68
C LEU A 19 8.73 -15.72 2.23
N LYS A 20 7.65 -15.63 3.01
CA LYS A 20 6.36 -16.25 2.67
C LYS A 20 5.75 -15.68 1.40
N VAL A 21 5.67 -14.35 1.31
CA VAL A 21 5.04 -13.67 0.17
C VAL A 21 5.84 -13.91 -1.11
N SER A 22 7.17 -13.78 -1.04
CA SER A 22 8.05 -14.02 -2.19
C SER A 22 8.03 -15.48 -2.64
N PHE A 23 8.00 -16.44 -1.71
CA PHE A 23 7.88 -17.86 -2.05
C PHE A 23 6.59 -18.14 -2.84
N VAL A 24 5.44 -17.68 -2.35
CA VAL A 24 4.14 -17.86 -3.04
C VAL A 24 4.15 -17.18 -4.40
N PHE A 25 4.62 -15.93 -4.48
CA PHE A 25 4.72 -15.20 -5.73
C PHE A 25 5.61 -15.92 -6.75
N ASN A 26 6.79 -16.38 -6.33
CA ASN A 26 7.73 -17.05 -7.21
C ASN A 26 7.21 -18.41 -7.69
N VAL A 27 6.50 -19.17 -6.85
CA VAL A 27 5.85 -20.42 -7.28
C VAL A 27 4.82 -20.14 -8.38
N ILE A 28 3.98 -19.11 -8.22
CA ILE A 28 3.00 -18.72 -9.23
C ILE A 28 3.71 -18.26 -10.52
N ALA A 29 4.74 -17.44 -10.40
CA ALA A 29 5.52 -16.96 -11.54
C ALA A 29 6.22 -18.10 -12.28
N ALA A 30 6.79 -19.07 -11.56
CA ALA A 30 7.41 -20.25 -12.14
C ALA A 30 6.40 -21.17 -12.84
N LEU A 31 5.22 -21.34 -12.26
CA LEU A 31 4.14 -22.07 -12.92
C LEU A 31 3.72 -21.37 -14.23
N ALA A 32 3.53 -20.05 -14.20
CA ALA A 32 3.22 -19.26 -15.39
C ALA A 32 4.34 -19.37 -16.45
N PHE A 33 5.60 -19.37 -16.02
CA PHE A 33 6.75 -19.56 -16.91
C PHE A 33 6.76 -20.95 -17.56
N VAL A 34 6.62 -22.02 -16.78
CA VAL A 34 6.57 -23.39 -17.31
C VAL A 34 5.40 -23.58 -18.27
N LEU A 35 4.20 -23.06 -17.93
CA LEU A 35 3.04 -23.09 -18.82
C LEU A 35 3.28 -22.28 -20.10
N GLY A 36 3.89 -21.10 -19.99
CA GLY A 36 4.28 -20.28 -21.14
C GLY A 36 5.26 -21.01 -22.06
N THR A 37 6.30 -21.65 -21.49
CA THR A 37 7.25 -22.46 -22.25
C THR A 37 6.58 -23.68 -22.87
N TRP A 38 5.65 -24.34 -22.18
CA TRP A 38 4.90 -25.47 -22.73
C TRP A 38 4.06 -25.06 -23.94
N VAL A 39 3.30 -23.97 -23.83
CA VAL A 39 2.49 -23.45 -24.95
C VAL A 39 3.38 -23.02 -26.11
N MET A 40 4.46 -22.29 -25.82
CA MET A 40 5.45 -21.90 -26.83
C MET A 40 6.03 -23.12 -27.54
N TRP A 41 6.43 -24.15 -26.79
CA TRP A 41 6.98 -25.40 -27.32
C TRP A 41 5.99 -26.12 -28.22
N SER A 42 4.72 -26.20 -27.81
CA SER A 42 3.66 -26.80 -28.63
C SER A 42 3.56 -26.16 -30.02
N ILE A 43 3.63 -24.83 -30.08
CA ILE A 43 3.58 -24.09 -31.36
C ILE A 43 4.82 -24.39 -32.22
N VAL A 44 6.01 -24.45 -31.60
CA VAL A 44 7.28 -24.77 -32.29
C VAL A 44 7.25 -26.17 -32.89
N VAL A 45 6.75 -27.16 -32.13
CA VAL A 45 6.61 -28.55 -32.61
C VAL A 45 5.58 -28.64 -33.74
N GLN A 46 4.44 -27.95 -33.63
CA GLN A 46 3.43 -27.90 -34.70
C GLN A 46 3.98 -27.34 -36.02
N ARG A 47 4.97 -26.44 -35.95
CA ARG A 47 5.65 -25.87 -37.13
C ARG A 47 6.71 -26.79 -37.74
N GLY A 48 7.02 -27.92 -37.11
CA GLY A 48 8.05 -28.85 -37.59
C GLY A 48 9.48 -28.30 -37.49
N ILE A 49 9.70 -27.23 -36.71
CA ILE A 49 11.02 -26.61 -36.53
C ILE A 49 12.06 -27.60 -35.97
N PRO A 50 11.73 -28.45 -34.98
CA PRO A 50 12.70 -29.41 -34.43
C PRO A 50 13.21 -30.40 -35.48
N GLN A 51 12.34 -30.87 -36.37
CA GLN A 51 12.69 -31.78 -37.46
C GLN A 51 13.61 -31.10 -38.46
N GLN A 52 13.32 -29.85 -38.85
CA GLN A 52 14.18 -29.07 -39.74
C GLN A 52 15.61 -28.92 -39.18
N ILE A 53 15.75 -28.72 -37.87
CA ILE A 53 17.06 -28.62 -37.21
C ILE A 53 17.78 -29.97 -37.20
N ALA A 54 17.06 -31.06 -36.94
CA ALA A 54 17.63 -32.41 -36.97
C ALA A 54 18.13 -32.77 -38.38
N ASP A 55 17.35 -32.47 -39.42
CA ASP A 55 17.73 -32.69 -40.82
C ASP A 55 18.99 -31.89 -41.19
N LEU A 56 19.11 -30.63 -40.72
CA LEU A 56 20.32 -29.83 -40.91
C LEU A 56 21.53 -30.42 -40.18
N ALA A 57 21.34 -30.95 -38.97
CA ALA A 57 22.40 -31.55 -38.16
C ALA A 57 22.92 -32.86 -38.76
N ASP A 58 22.02 -33.70 -39.28
CA ASP A 58 22.39 -34.94 -39.96
C ASP A 58 23.20 -34.67 -41.23
N ASN A 59 22.88 -33.60 -41.98
CA ASN A 59 23.69 -33.14 -43.11
C ASN A 59 25.12 -32.71 -42.70
N LEU A 60 25.33 -32.35 -41.44
CA LEU A 60 26.63 -31.99 -40.85
C LEU A 60 27.30 -33.20 -40.16
N THR A 61 26.75 -34.41 -40.28
CA THR A 61 27.20 -35.63 -39.58
C THR A 61 27.14 -35.49 -38.04
N VAL A 62 26.29 -34.60 -37.53
CA VAL A 62 26.05 -34.42 -36.09
C VAL A 62 24.71 -35.07 -35.76
N THR A 63 24.72 -36.21 -35.08
CA THR A 63 23.48 -36.87 -34.65
C THR A 63 22.79 -36.02 -33.58
N PHE A 64 21.68 -35.38 -33.95
CA PHE A 64 20.86 -34.59 -33.02
C PHE A 64 19.47 -35.22 -32.92
N THR A 65 19.18 -35.88 -31.80
CA THR A 65 17.85 -36.45 -31.53
C THR A 65 17.06 -35.50 -30.63
N PRO A 66 16.01 -34.83 -31.14
CA PRO A 66 15.20 -33.92 -30.34
C PRO A 66 14.35 -34.70 -29.34
N ASP A 67 14.78 -34.72 -28.07
CA ASP A 67 14.12 -35.44 -26.99
C ASP A 67 13.28 -34.49 -26.10
N GLY A 68 11.98 -34.39 -26.43
CA GLY A 68 11.06 -33.44 -25.78
C GLY A 68 10.90 -33.66 -24.27
N GLU A 69 11.02 -34.89 -23.79
CA GLU A 69 10.88 -35.20 -22.37
C GLU A 69 12.07 -34.68 -21.57
N LEU A 70 13.29 -34.85 -22.09
CA LEU A 70 14.50 -34.33 -21.47
C LEU A 70 14.45 -32.80 -21.36
N TYR A 71 14.05 -32.10 -22.42
CA TYR A 71 13.95 -30.65 -22.41
C TYR A 71 12.90 -30.15 -21.40
N PHE A 72 11.75 -30.82 -21.30
CA PHE A 72 10.74 -30.45 -20.31
C PHE A 72 11.27 -30.59 -18.88
N ARG A 73 11.98 -31.68 -18.57
CA ARG A 73 12.62 -31.89 -17.25
C ARG A 73 13.62 -30.78 -16.93
N ILE A 74 14.44 -30.36 -17.91
CA ILE A 74 15.40 -29.26 -17.74
C ILE A 74 14.68 -27.94 -17.44
N VAL A 75 13.61 -27.62 -18.18
CA VAL A 75 12.82 -26.39 -17.96
C VAL A 75 12.21 -26.37 -16.56
N VAL A 76 11.66 -27.49 -16.10
CA VAL A 76 11.10 -27.60 -14.74
C VAL A 76 12.20 -27.43 -13.69
N LEU A 77 13.37 -28.05 -13.87
CA LEU A 77 14.50 -27.89 -12.96
C LEU A 77 14.97 -26.43 -12.91
N LEU A 78 15.12 -25.77 -14.06
CA LEU A 78 15.46 -24.35 -14.13
C LEU A 78 14.42 -23.48 -13.45
N ALA A 79 13.13 -23.77 -13.59
CA ALA A 79 12.06 -23.07 -12.90
C ALA A 79 12.19 -23.23 -11.37
N VAL A 80 12.51 -24.42 -10.87
CA VAL A 80 12.77 -24.65 -9.43
C VAL A 80 13.96 -23.83 -8.94
N VAL A 81 15.08 -23.85 -9.69
CA VAL A 81 16.27 -23.06 -9.34
C VAL A 81 15.94 -21.57 -9.33
N TRP A 82 15.16 -21.09 -10.31
CA TRP A 82 14.68 -19.72 -10.36
C TRP A 82 13.86 -19.36 -9.13
N VAL A 83 12.90 -20.18 -8.71
CA VAL A 83 12.09 -19.94 -7.50
C VAL A 83 12.96 -19.80 -6.27
N VAL A 84 13.89 -20.74 -6.05
CA VAL A 84 14.76 -20.73 -4.87
C VAL A 84 15.65 -19.49 -4.88
N SER A 85 16.26 -19.18 -6.02
CA SER A 85 17.19 -18.06 -6.17
C SER A 85 16.49 -16.72 -5.98
N SER A 86 15.36 -16.50 -6.67
CA SER A 86 14.58 -15.25 -6.57
C SER A 86 13.99 -15.05 -5.17
N THR A 87 13.52 -16.11 -4.52
CA THR A 87 13.02 -16.04 -3.13
C THR A 87 14.13 -15.68 -2.16
N ALA A 88 15.31 -16.29 -2.31
CA ALA A 88 16.48 -15.97 -1.51
C ALA A 88 16.92 -14.51 -1.72
N LEU A 89 16.96 -14.03 -2.97
CA LEU A 89 17.31 -12.65 -3.30
C LEU A 89 16.31 -11.63 -2.73
N LEU A 90 15.01 -11.89 -2.82
CA LEU A 90 13.98 -11.00 -2.27
C LEU A 90 14.03 -10.95 -0.73
N THR A 91 14.20 -12.11 -0.09
CA THR A 91 14.33 -12.19 1.38
C THR A 91 15.61 -11.50 1.85
N LEU A 92 16.73 -11.71 1.14
CA LEU A 92 17.98 -11.01 1.38
C LEU A 92 17.82 -9.50 1.18
N GLY A 93 17.10 -9.09 0.14
CA GLY A 93 16.76 -7.68 -0.11
C GLY A 93 16.01 -7.04 1.05
N SER A 94 15.11 -7.77 1.72
CA SER A 94 14.44 -7.30 2.94
C SER A 94 15.41 -7.08 4.10
N VAL A 95 16.38 -7.98 4.26
CA VAL A 95 17.39 -7.84 5.33
C VAL A 95 18.31 -6.65 5.01
N LEU A 96 18.75 -6.52 3.77
CA LEU A 96 19.56 -5.39 3.32
C LEU A 96 18.82 -4.06 3.47
N TYR A 97 17.52 -4.02 3.15
CA TYR A 97 16.69 -2.85 3.38
C TYR A 97 16.73 -2.42 4.84
N ASN A 98 16.53 -3.35 5.77
CA ASN A 98 16.56 -3.06 7.20
C ASN A 98 17.91 -2.44 7.63
N LEU A 99 19.02 -2.97 7.11
CA LEU A 99 20.35 -2.44 7.41
C LEU A 99 20.56 -1.04 6.85
N ILE A 100 20.10 -0.79 5.62
CA ILE A 100 20.21 0.53 4.97
C ILE A 100 19.29 1.54 5.65
N SER A 101 18.07 1.14 6.03
CA SER A 101 17.11 2.03 6.68
C SER A 101 17.55 2.49 8.06
N ASP A 102 18.34 1.68 8.77
CA ASP A 102 18.94 2.08 10.04
C ASP A 102 19.97 3.22 9.86
N VAL A 103 20.63 3.29 8.69
CA VAL A 103 21.60 4.34 8.35
C VAL A 103 20.93 5.60 7.78
N VAL A 104 19.96 5.41 6.87
CA VAL A 104 19.36 6.52 6.10
C VAL A 104 18.10 7.09 6.75
N GLY A 105 17.46 6.36 7.67
CA GLY A 105 16.25 6.78 8.37
C GLY A 105 14.93 6.21 7.83
N GLY A 106 14.97 5.42 6.74
CA GLY A 106 13.83 4.70 6.17
C GLY A 106 13.17 5.35 4.94
N LEU A 107 12.04 4.80 4.49
CA LEU A 107 11.28 5.34 3.35
C LEU A 107 10.05 6.11 3.84
N GLU A 108 9.94 7.39 3.48
CA GLU A 108 8.75 8.19 3.77
C GLU A 108 7.63 7.92 2.76
N ILE A 109 6.43 7.64 3.27
CA ILE A 109 5.21 7.43 2.51
C ILE A 109 4.16 8.48 2.92
N VAL A 110 3.47 9.04 1.92
CA VAL A 110 2.37 9.99 2.13
C VAL A 110 1.06 9.27 1.91
N VAL A 111 0.30 9.07 2.98
CA VAL A 111 -1.03 8.44 2.94
C VAL A 111 -2.08 9.55 2.95
N LEU A 112 -3.03 9.48 2.02
CA LEU A 112 -4.20 10.35 2.01
C LEU A 112 -5.34 9.60 2.70
N GLU A 113 -5.62 9.99 3.95
CA GLU A 113 -6.70 9.40 4.74
C GLU A 113 -7.97 10.25 4.54
N GLU A 114 -9.05 9.65 4.07
CA GLU A 114 -10.37 10.28 4.10
C GLU A 114 -10.84 10.32 5.55
N THR A 115 -10.84 11.51 6.15
CA THR A 115 -11.32 11.66 7.52
C THR A 115 -12.85 11.62 7.47
N TYR A 116 -13.42 10.46 7.75
CA TYR A 116 -14.83 10.34 8.04
C TYR A 116 -15.08 11.09 9.36
N ASN A 117 -15.69 12.28 9.28
CA ASN A 117 -16.03 13.09 10.45
C ASN A 117 -17.12 12.36 11.26
N LEU A 118 -16.73 11.41 12.14
CA LEU A 118 -17.65 10.83 13.13
C LEU A 118 -18.13 11.85 14.18
N ARG A 119 -17.52 13.05 14.18
CA ARG A 119 -17.90 14.17 15.03
C ARG A 119 -19.00 15.03 14.39
N ALA A 120 -19.92 14.43 13.64
CA ALA A 120 -21.24 15.02 13.57
C ALA A 120 -21.81 15.01 15.00
N PRO A 121 -22.38 16.10 15.52
CA PRO A 121 -23.10 16.05 16.78
C PRO A 121 -24.12 14.93 16.66
N VAL A 122 -24.01 13.87 17.48
CA VAL A 122 -25.10 12.91 17.64
C VAL A 122 -26.32 13.77 18.02
N PRO A 123 -27.43 13.75 17.25
CA PRO A 123 -28.64 14.44 17.64
C PRO A 123 -29.01 13.93 19.03
N GLN A 124 -28.76 14.72 20.06
CA GLN A 124 -29.14 14.32 21.41
C GLN A 124 -30.67 14.19 21.39
N PRO A 125 -31.25 13.11 21.93
CA PRO A 125 -32.68 13.03 22.14
C PRO A 125 -33.08 14.26 22.94
N VAL A 126 -33.84 15.17 22.33
CA VAL A 126 -34.32 16.37 23.03
C VAL A 126 -35.16 15.85 24.20
N PRO A 127 -34.78 16.14 25.46
CA PRO A 127 -35.51 15.63 26.60
C PRO A 127 -36.99 16.04 26.50
N ASN A 128 -37.92 15.08 26.58
CA ASN A 128 -39.37 15.31 26.46
C ASN A 128 -39.96 16.13 27.64
N ASN A 129 -39.11 16.66 28.52
CA ASN A 129 -39.46 17.50 29.65
C ASN A 129 -39.17 18.99 29.41
N VAL A 130 -38.67 19.37 28.23
CA VAL A 130 -38.65 20.78 27.80
C VAL A 130 -40.09 21.20 27.52
N ARG A 131 -40.81 21.57 28.58
CA ARG A 131 -42.11 22.23 28.47
C ARG A 131 -41.91 23.44 27.55
N PRO A 132 -42.77 23.66 26.53
CA PRO A 132 -42.69 24.89 25.74
C PRO A 132 -42.70 26.05 26.73
N ALA A 133 -41.65 26.87 26.68
CA ALA A 133 -41.54 28.04 27.52
C ALA A 133 -42.73 28.94 27.18
N VAL A 134 -43.80 28.84 27.99
CA VAL A 134 -44.86 29.83 28.02
C VAL A 134 -44.13 31.16 28.17
N HIS A 135 -44.31 32.05 27.19
CA HIS A 135 -43.70 33.38 27.18
C HIS A 135 -44.05 34.07 28.49
N GLN A 136 -43.20 33.91 29.49
CA GLN A 136 -43.23 34.71 30.69
C GLN A 136 -42.58 36.02 30.26
N THR A 137 -43.43 36.94 29.84
CA THR A 137 -43.09 38.36 29.72
C THR A 137 -42.57 38.80 31.08
N ARG A 138 -41.27 38.65 31.29
CA ARG A 138 -40.59 39.31 32.40
C ARG A 138 -40.78 40.80 32.18
N PRO A 139 -41.35 41.55 33.13
CA PRO A 139 -41.43 42.99 33.01
C PRO A 139 -40.00 43.51 32.86
N VAL A 140 -39.76 44.26 31.79
CA VAL A 140 -38.46 44.88 31.51
C VAL A 140 -38.12 45.74 32.72
N ALA A 141 -37.10 45.34 33.47
CA ALA A 141 -36.62 46.16 34.58
C ALA A 141 -36.16 47.50 34.01
N THR A 142 -36.78 48.59 34.48
CA THR A 142 -36.38 49.96 34.18
C THR A 142 -34.88 50.09 34.45
N VAL A 143 -34.10 50.31 33.40
CA VAL A 143 -32.66 50.54 33.50
C VAL A 143 -32.47 51.84 34.27
N GLU A 144 -31.98 51.74 35.50
CA GLU A 144 -31.67 52.90 36.33
C GLU A 144 -30.53 53.70 35.66
N PRO A 145 -30.64 55.02 35.47
CA PRO A 145 -29.65 55.79 34.74
C PRO A 145 -28.32 55.83 35.51
N VAL A 146 -27.24 55.47 34.83
CA VAL A 146 -25.87 55.48 35.35
C VAL A 146 -25.51 56.90 35.84
N PRO A 147 -25.06 57.08 37.09
CA PRO A 147 -24.77 58.40 37.62
C PRO A 147 -23.57 59.04 36.90
N GLU A 148 -23.81 60.23 36.36
CA GLU A 148 -22.86 61.05 35.63
C GLU A 148 -21.74 61.53 36.57
N ARG A 149 -20.49 61.12 36.32
CA ARG A 149 -19.34 61.56 37.14
C ARG A 149 -19.00 63.00 36.81
N VAL A 150 -19.34 63.91 37.73
CA VAL A 150 -18.91 65.33 37.69
C VAL A 150 -17.39 65.40 37.90
N PRO A 151 -16.59 65.94 36.96
CA PRO A 151 -15.16 66.07 37.17
C PRO A 151 -14.86 67.18 38.19
N ALA A 152 -14.05 66.84 39.19
CA ALA A 152 -13.65 67.75 40.26
C ALA A 152 -12.91 68.97 39.71
N ARG A 153 -13.47 70.16 39.97
CA ARG A 153 -12.93 71.45 39.57
C ARG A 153 -11.61 71.70 40.31
N ALA A 154 -10.52 71.76 39.56
CA ALA A 154 -9.20 72.19 40.04
C ALA A 154 -9.28 73.62 40.60
N ASN A 155 -8.99 73.80 41.89
CA ASN A 155 -8.92 75.11 42.51
C ASN A 155 -7.47 75.61 42.57
N ARG A 156 -7.22 76.72 41.87
CA ARG A 156 -6.03 77.57 41.94
C ARG A 156 -6.14 78.53 43.14
N SER A 157 -5.14 78.54 44.00
CA SER A 157 -4.74 79.66 44.86
C SER A 157 -3.55 79.18 45.69
N GLY A 158 -2.43 79.86 45.85
CA GLY A 158 -1.96 81.20 45.51
C GLY A 158 -0.58 81.33 46.16
#